data_AF-A0A2A2M268-F1
#
_entry.id   AF-A0A2A2M268-F1
#
_cell.length_a   1.000
_cell.length_b   1.000
_cell.length_c   1.000
_cell.angle_alpha   90.00
_cell.angle_beta   90.00
_cell.angle_gamma   90.00
#
_symmetry.space_group_name_H-M   'P 1'
#
loop_
_entity.id
_entity.type
_entity.pdbx_description
1 polymer ?
#
loop_
_entity_poly.entity_id
_entity_poly.type
_entity_poly.pdbx_seq_one_letter_code
_entity_poly.pdbx_strand_id
1 'polypeptide(L)'
;MGAAEWDAVRPNLSRVAEAADWWQVIEGPIAAPTQDDEARAYLANAAAVAEGLDWGDDAWAALTTSLKAATGRKGKALFLPLRQALTGLDHGPDMAALLPLIGQPRAVARLRDAAG
;
A
#
# COMPACT_ATOMS: atom_id res chain seq x y z
N MET A 1 0.23 -18.55 3.41
CA MET A 1 1.48 -17.80 3.20
C MET A 1 2.45 -18.67 2.44
N GLY A 2 2.78 -18.28 1.21
CA GLY A 2 3.87 -18.87 0.43
C GLY A 2 5.24 -18.28 0.79
N ALA A 3 6.25 -18.63 -0.01
CA ALA A 3 7.62 -18.18 0.19
C ALA A 3 7.81 -16.68 -0.02
N ALA A 4 7.15 -16.11 -1.04
CA ALA A 4 7.27 -14.68 -1.36
C ALA A 4 6.69 -13.80 -0.24
N GLU A 5 5.54 -14.19 0.30
CA GLU A 5 4.88 -13.47 1.39
C GLU A 5 5.66 -13.61 2.69
N TRP A 6 6.23 -14.79 2.96
CA TRP A 6 7.13 -14.99 4.09
C TRP A 6 8.39 -14.12 3.97
N ASP A 7 9.03 -14.11 2.81
CA ASP A 7 10.26 -13.34 2.58
C ASP A 7 10.02 -11.83 2.70
N ALA A 8 8.85 -11.34 2.29
CA ALA A 8 8.45 -9.94 2.44
C ALA A 8 8.30 -9.54 3.93
N VAL A 9 7.70 -10.40 4.76
CA VAL A 9 7.28 -10.02 6.12
C VAL A 9 8.31 -10.40 7.19
N ARG A 10 9.03 -11.52 7.03
CA ARG A 10 9.98 -12.06 8.02
C ARG A 10 11.00 -11.06 8.56
N PRO A 11 11.53 -10.08 7.78
CA PRO A 11 12.52 -9.14 8.31
C PRO A 11 11.94 -8.16 9.33
N ASN A 12 10.60 -8.04 9.38
CA ASN A 12 9.87 -7.10 10.23
C ASN A 12 9.20 -7.77 11.42
N LEU A 13 9.35 -9.09 11.59
CA LEU A 13 8.73 -9.83 12.68
C LEU A 13 9.64 -9.83 13.91
N SER A 14 9.08 -9.49 15.06
CA SER A 14 9.67 -9.78 16.37
C SER A 14 9.27 -11.17 16.86
N ARG A 15 8.09 -11.66 16.44
CA ARG A 15 7.58 -13.00 16.75
C ARG A 15 6.95 -13.62 15.51
N VAL A 16 7.14 -14.92 15.30
CA VAL A 16 6.57 -15.63 14.14
C VAL A 16 5.04 -15.51 14.08
N ALA A 17 4.36 -15.40 15.22
CA ALA A 17 2.90 -15.21 15.27
C ALA A 17 2.40 -13.95 14.55
N GLU A 18 3.23 -12.90 14.47
CA GLU A 18 2.92 -11.64 13.75
C GLU A 18 2.81 -11.85 12.23
N ALA A 19 3.27 -13.00 11.71
CA ALA A 19 3.04 -13.36 10.31
C ALA A 19 1.55 -13.48 9.97
N ALA A 20 0.69 -13.83 10.94
CA ALA A 20 -0.75 -13.87 10.74
C ALA A 20 -1.34 -12.46 10.49
N ASP A 21 -0.83 -11.45 11.20
CA ASP A 21 -1.25 -10.05 11.02
C ASP A 21 -0.85 -9.54 9.64
N TRP A 22 0.36 -9.86 9.18
CA TRP A 22 0.78 -9.50 7.82
C TRP A 22 0.06 -10.29 6.73
N TRP A 23 -0.30 -11.55 7.00
CA TRP A 23 -1.17 -12.30 6.10
C TRP A 23 -2.53 -11.61 5.92
N GLN A 24 -3.11 -11.10 7.01
CA GLN A 24 -4.32 -10.28 6.96
C GLN A 24 -4.12 -9.00 6.15
N VAL A 25 -2.97 -8.34 6.27
CA VAL A 25 -2.63 -7.17 5.44
C VAL A 25 -2.49 -7.53 3.95
N ILE A 26 -1.97 -8.70 3.61
CA ILE A 26 -1.79 -9.10 2.21
C ILE A 26 -3.13 -9.52 1.59
N GLU A 27 -3.85 -10.45 2.23
CA GLU A 27 -5.04 -11.10 1.63
C GLU A 27 -6.37 -10.59 2.16
N GLY A 28 -6.39 -10.09 3.40
CA GLY A 28 -7.62 -9.76 4.11
C GLY A 28 -8.10 -8.32 3.92
N PRO A 29 -9.29 -7.99 4.44
CA PRO A 29 -9.67 -6.60 4.65
C PRO A 29 -8.75 -5.93 5.67
N ILE A 30 -8.57 -4.63 5.55
CA ILE A 30 -7.86 -3.78 6.51
C ILE A 30 -8.78 -2.67 7.00
N ALA A 31 -8.49 -2.16 8.20
CA ALA A 31 -9.08 -0.92 8.69
C ALA A 31 -8.06 0.20 8.51
N ALA A 32 -8.13 0.92 7.39
CA ALA A 32 -7.29 2.10 7.19
C ALA A 32 -7.73 3.24 8.12
N PRO A 33 -6.79 4.02 8.69
CA PRO A 33 -7.15 5.18 9.50
C PRO A 33 -7.80 6.26 8.64
N THR A 34 -8.72 7.01 9.24
CA THR A 34 -9.36 8.18 8.60
C THR A 34 -8.30 9.17 8.13
N GLN A 35 -8.47 9.65 6.90
CA GLN A 35 -7.58 10.59 6.25
C GLN A 35 -8.20 12.00 6.25
N ASP A 36 -7.37 13.04 6.30
CA ASP A 36 -7.82 14.41 6.08
C ASP A 36 -8.21 14.65 4.60
N ASP A 37 -8.86 15.77 4.32
CA ASP A 37 -9.37 16.08 2.98
C ASP A 37 -8.28 16.11 1.90
N GLU A 38 -7.08 16.59 2.25
CA GLU A 38 -5.96 16.69 1.32
C GLU A 38 -5.38 15.30 0.99
N ALA A 39 -5.29 14.42 1.99
CA ALA A 39 -4.88 13.04 1.82
C ALA A 39 -5.95 12.24 1.07
N ARG A 40 -7.24 12.45 1.34
CA ARG A 40 -8.35 11.81 0.62
C ARG A 40 -8.32 12.12 -0.87
N ALA A 41 -8.16 13.40 -1.25
CA ALA A 41 -8.02 13.79 -2.65
C ALA A 41 -6.78 13.16 -3.31
N TYR A 42 -5.66 13.08 -2.58
CA TYR A 42 -4.45 12.42 -3.06
C TYR A 42 -4.64 10.91 -3.27
N LEU A 43 -5.36 10.23 -2.37
CA LEU A 43 -5.65 8.80 -2.45
C LEU A 43 -6.63 8.46 -3.58
N ALA A 44 -7.59 9.34 -3.88
CA ALA A 44 -8.44 9.21 -5.06
C ALA A 44 -7.61 9.22 -6.36
N ASN A 45 -6.63 10.13 -6.46
CA ASN A 45 -5.68 10.14 -7.57
C ASN A 45 -4.82 8.87 -7.60
N ALA A 46 -4.32 8.42 -6.44
CA ALA A 46 -3.57 7.17 -6.34
C ALA A 46 -4.37 5.95 -6.82
N ALA A 47 -5.66 5.87 -6.49
CA ALA A 47 -6.54 4.81 -6.98
C ALA A 47 -6.67 4.84 -8.51
N ALA A 48 -6.88 6.02 -9.10
CA ALA A 48 -7.01 6.19 -10.55
C ALA A 48 -5.71 5.83 -11.28
N VAL A 49 -4.55 6.24 -10.74
CA VAL A 49 -3.25 5.83 -11.28
C VAL A 49 -3.10 4.32 -11.19
N ALA A 50 -3.33 3.73 -10.01
CA ALA A 50 -3.17 2.30 -9.76
C ALA A 50 -4.03 1.42 -10.67
N GLU A 51 -5.25 1.85 -11.02
CA GLU A 51 -6.15 1.14 -11.94
C GLU A 51 -5.63 1.10 -13.38
N GLY A 52 -4.86 2.11 -13.79
CA GLY A 52 -4.27 2.19 -15.13
C GLY A 52 -2.83 1.65 -15.24
N LEU A 53 -2.23 1.20 -14.14
CA LEU A 53 -0.86 0.66 -14.16
C LEU A 53 -0.84 -0.77 -14.72
N ASP A 54 0.24 -1.08 -15.43
CA ASP A 54 0.67 -2.47 -15.58
C ASP A 54 1.15 -2.99 -14.22
N TRP A 55 0.53 -4.06 -13.73
CA TRP A 55 0.74 -4.52 -12.36
C TRP A 55 1.76 -5.66 -12.32
N GLY A 56 2.94 -5.36 -11.81
CA GLY A 56 4.03 -6.33 -11.64
C GLY A 56 4.87 -6.05 -10.41
N ASP A 57 6.08 -6.62 -10.39
CA ASP A 57 7.02 -6.52 -9.27
C ASP A 57 7.47 -5.08 -8.97
N ASP A 58 7.38 -4.17 -9.95
CA ASP A 58 7.73 -2.76 -9.83
C ASP A 58 6.51 -1.83 -9.62
N ALA A 59 5.32 -2.38 -9.36
CA ALA A 59 4.07 -1.61 -9.22
C ALA A 59 4.19 -0.44 -8.21
N TRP A 60 4.92 -0.63 -7.11
CA TRP A 60 5.16 0.44 -6.13
C TRP A 60 6.00 1.59 -6.69
N ALA A 61 7.05 1.27 -7.44
CA ALA A 61 7.93 2.26 -8.05
C ALA A 61 7.18 3.01 -9.15
N ALA A 62 6.39 2.30 -9.98
CA ALA A 62 5.54 2.89 -11.01
C ALA A 62 4.49 3.84 -10.41
N LEU A 63 3.75 3.38 -9.39
CA LEU A 63 2.73 4.18 -8.71
C LEU A 63 3.30 5.45 -8.10
N THR A 64 4.36 5.33 -7.31
CA THR A 64 4.94 6.47 -6.58
C THR A 64 5.66 7.44 -7.50
N THR A 65 6.27 6.97 -8.59
CA THR A 65 6.85 7.83 -9.64
C THR A 65 5.77 8.67 -10.32
N SER A 66 4.69 8.03 -10.77
CA SER A 66 3.56 8.71 -11.41
C SER A 66 2.91 9.74 -10.47
N LEU A 67 2.67 9.37 -9.21
CA LEU A 67 2.09 10.27 -8.22
C LEU A 67 3.00 11.45 -7.88
N LYS A 68 4.31 11.21 -7.77
CA LYS A 68 5.30 12.27 -7.55
C LYS A 68 5.30 13.26 -8.71
N ALA A 69 5.24 12.78 -9.95
CA ALA A 69 5.19 13.63 -11.14
C ALA A 69 3.88 14.45 -11.18
N ALA A 70 2.75 13.83 -10.88
CA ALA A 70 1.44 14.48 -10.94
C ALA A 70 1.18 15.49 -9.81
N THR A 71 1.75 15.26 -8.62
CA THR A 71 1.40 16.03 -7.41
C THR A 71 2.56 16.87 -6.86
N GLY A 72 3.80 16.60 -7.28
CA GLY A 72 5.00 17.20 -6.69
C GLY A 72 5.32 16.72 -5.26
N ARG A 73 4.49 15.85 -4.65
CA ARG A 73 4.68 15.35 -3.29
C ARG A 73 5.95 14.50 -3.17
N LYS A 74 6.60 14.60 -2.01
CA LYS A 74 7.85 13.86 -1.69
C LYS A 74 7.87 13.46 -0.22
N GLY A 75 8.76 12.53 0.13
CA GLY A 75 8.96 12.08 1.51
C GLY A 75 7.66 11.60 2.16
N LYS A 76 7.42 11.99 3.41
CA LYS A 76 6.26 11.55 4.19
C LYS A 76 4.92 11.88 3.53
N ALA A 77 4.80 13.03 2.86
CA ALA A 77 3.57 13.46 2.18
C ALA A 77 3.22 12.61 0.94
N LEU A 78 4.21 11.94 0.34
CA LEU A 78 4.00 10.99 -0.75
C LEU A 78 3.68 9.59 -0.22
N PHE A 79 4.45 9.11 0.77
CA PHE A 79 4.46 7.70 1.15
C PHE A 79 3.52 7.34 2.31
N LEU A 80 3.37 8.19 3.33
CA LEU A 80 2.60 7.83 4.51
C LEU A 80 1.11 7.59 4.20
N PRO A 81 0.40 8.49 3.49
CA PRO A 81 -1.01 8.26 3.19
C PRO A 81 -1.21 6.98 2.36
N LEU A 82 -0.31 6.70 1.41
CA LEU A 82 -0.35 5.46 0.63
C LEU A 82 -0.18 4.22 1.52
N ARG A 83 0.79 4.24 2.44
CA ARG A 83 1.01 3.10 3.34
C ARG A 83 -0.21 2.88 4.22
N GLN A 84 -0.71 3.92 4.87
CA GLN A 84 -1.90 3.84 5.72
C GLN A 84 -3.12 3.32 4.94
N ALA A 85 -3.34 3.81 3.73
CA ALA A 85 -4.43 3.36 2.89
C ALA A 85 -4.26 1.89 2.45
N LEU A 86 -3.03 1.46 2.13
CA LEU A 86 -2.76 0.12 1.61
C LEU A 86 -2.60 -0.95 2.69
N THR A 87 -2.22 -0.58 3.92
CA THR A 87 -1.91 -1.54 4.99
C THR A 87 -2.60 -1.28 6.32
N GLY A 88 -3.18 -0.08 6.52
CA GLY A 88 -3.72 0.35 7.81
C GLY A 88 -2.66 0.71 8.85
N LEU A 89 -1.38 0.76 8.47
CA LEU A 89 -0.25 0.92 9.41
C LEU A 89 0.66 2.07 8.99
N ASP A 90 1.32 2.70 9.96
CA ASP A 90 2.28 3.78 9.71
C ASP A 90 3.67 3.27 9.28
N HIS A 91 3.95 2.00 9.54
CA HIS A 91 5.24 1.34 9.30
C HIS A 91 5.02 -0.14 8.90
N GLY A 92 6.12 -0.85 8.67
CA GLY A 92 6.10 -2.27 8.30
C GLY A 92 7.06 -2.61 7.16
N PRO A 93 6.87 -3.77 6.51
CA PRO A 93 7.66 -4.23 5.39
C PRO A 93 7.78 -3.23 4.25
N ASP A 94 8.78 -3.47 3.41
CA ASP A 94 8.99 -2.72 2.19
C ASP A 94 7.74 -2.78 1.30
N MET A 95 7.22 -1.62 0.92
CA MET A 95 6.05 -1.54 0.04
C MET A 95 6.35 -2.06 -1.37
N ALA A 96 7.62 -2.04 -1.81
CA ALA A 96 8.01 -2.64 -3.08
C ALA A 96 7.81 -4.16 -3.08
N ALA A 97 8.03 -4.83 -1.94
CA ALA A 97 7.74 -6.25 -1.80
C ALA A 97 6.25 -6.50 -1.50
N LEU A 98 5.59 -5.60 -0.76
CA LEU A 98 4.23 -5.83 -0.25
C LEU A 98 3.14 -5.53 -1.30
N LEU A 99 3.28 -4.45 -2.08
CA LEU A 99 2.22 -4.03 -3.00
C LEU A 99 1.94 -5.07 -4.11
N PRO A 100 2.93 -5.71 -4.74
CA PRO A 100 2.68 -6.78 -5.71
C PRO A 100 1.87 -7.94 -5.09
N LEU A 101 2.17 -8.30 -3.84
CA LEU A 101 1.46 -9.36 -3.10
C LEU A 101 0.02 -9.00 -2.74
N ILE A 102 -0.26 -7.73 -2.41
CA ILE A 102 -1.64 -7.25 -2.18
C ILE A 102 -2.48 -7.41 -3.45
N GLY A 103 -1.87 -7.17 -4.61
CA GLY A 103 -2.51 -7.24 -5.92
C GLY A 103 -3.33 -6.00 -6.30
N GLN A 104 -3.42 -5.71 -7.60
CA GLN A 104 -4.07 -4.50 -8.13
C GLN A 104 -5.50 -4.31 -7.63
N PRO A 105 -6.40 -5.31 -7.72
CA PRO A 105 -7.80 -5.07 -7.41
C PRO A 105 -8.00 -4.65 -5.95
N ARG A 106 -7.26 -5.29 -5.03
CA ARG A 106 -7.32 -5.01 -3.60
C ARG A 106 -6.65 -3.67 -3.26
N ALA A 107 -5.52 -3.36 -3.89
CA ALA A 107 -4.86 -2.08 -3.71
C ALA A 107 -5.76 -0.91 -4.16
N VAL A 108 -6.38 -1.02 -5.34
CA VAL A 108 -7.32 0.00 -5.85
C VAL A 108 -8.53 0.14 -4.93
N ALA A 109 -9.14 -0.95 -4.48
CA ALA A 109 -10.26 -0.91 -3.55
C ALA A 109 -9.89 -0.19 -2.24
N ARG A 110 -8.75 -0.55 -1.65
CA ARG A 110 -8.24 0.09 -0.41
C ARG A 110 -7.97 1.59 -0.58
N LEU A 111 -7.38 2.00 -1.71
CA LEU A 111 -7.12 3.41 -2.01
C LEU A 111 -8.43 4.20 -2.18
N ARG A 112 -9.45 3.60 -2.82
CA ARG A 112 -10.78 4.22 -2.96
C ARG A 112 -11.48 4.35 -1.62
N ASP A 113 -11.51 3.29 -0.82
CA ASP A 113 -12.15 3.30 0.50
C ASP A 113 -11.51 4.36 1.41
N ALA A 114 -10.18 4.50 1.39
CA ALA A 114 -9.46 5.50 2.17
C ALA A 114 -9.64 6.94 1.64
N ALA A 115 -10.05 7.11 0.37
CA ALA A 115 -10.37 8.41 -0.21
C ALA A 115 -11.77 8.92 0.18
N GLY A 116 -12.66 8.04 0.67
CA GLY A 116 -14.03 8.35 1.06
C GLY A 116 -15.01 8.25 -0.10
#